data_AF-A0A945MML3-F1
#
_entry.id   AF-A0A945MML3-F1
#
_cell.length_a   1.000
_cell.length_b   1.000
_cell.length_c   1.000
_cell.angle_alpha   90.00
_cell.angle_beta   90.00
_cell.angle_gamma   90.00
#
_symmetry.space_group_name_H-M   'P 1'
#
loop_
_entity.id
_entity.type
_entity.pdbx_description
1 polymer ?
#
loop_
_entity_poly.entity_id
_entity_poly.type
_entity_poly.pdbx_seq_one_letter_code
_entity_poly.pdbx_strand_id
1 'polypeptide(L)'
;MKVRWAIGAIIHHKKYAYRGVIVSFDPCCRADEQWYSGNRTQPHRDQPWYHVLVDNSETTTYVAEENLELAMSKDPIEHPLLTRFFSSYFQGHYYSHTLN
;
A
#
# COMPACT_ATOMS: atom_id res chain seq x y z
N MET A 1 4.84 3.43 -17.93
CA MET A 1 4.36 2.79 -16.69
C MET A 1 3.07 3.48 -16.25
N LYS A 2 2.02 2.72 -15.93
CA LYS A 2 0.75 3.27 -15.45
C LYS A 2 0.58 2.90 -13.98
N VAL A 3 0.59 3.88 -13.09
CA VAL A 3 0.28 3.72 -11.67
C VAL A 3 -1.24 3.75 -11.52
N ARG A 4 -1.84 2.72 -10.94
CA ARG A 4 -3.28 2.63 -10.73
C ARG A 4 -3.75 3.29 -9.44
N TRP A 5 -2.92 3.25 -8.38
CA TRP A 5 -3.33 3.67 -7.04
C TRP A 5 -2.43 4.79 -6.52
N ALA A 6 -3.04 5.86 -6.00
CA ALA A 6 -2.30 6.98 -5.44
C ALA A 6 -1.79 6.68 -4.02
N ILE A 7 -0.72 7.36 -3.61
CA ILE A 7 -0.34 7.47 -2.20
C ILE A 7 -1.53 8.04 -1.43
N GLY A 8 -1.82 7.50 -0.25
CA GLY A 8 -2.97 7.87 0.57
C GLY A 8 -4.28 7.16 0.21
N ALA A 9 -4.31 6.36 -0.87
CA ALA A 9 -5.46 5.54 -1.19
C ALA A 9 -5.60 4.34 -0.25
N ILE A 10 -6.85 4.03 0.13
CA ILE A 10 -7.19 2.82 0.88
C ILE A 10 -7.42 1.68 -0.10
N ILE A 11 -6.64 0.61 0.05
CA ILE A 11 -6.68 -0.58 -0.80
C ILE A 11 -7.16 -1.81 -0.04
N HIS A 12 -7.55 -2.83 -0.80
CA HIS A 12 -7.80 -4.18 -0.35
C HIS A 12 -6.87 -5.14 -1.10
N HIS A 13 -6.27 -6.09 -0.37
CA HIS A 13 -5.44 -7.13 -0.98
C HIS A 13 -6.29 -8.32 -1.42
N LYS A 14 -6.36 -8.58 -2.72
CA LYS A 14 -7.23 -9.61 -3.33
C LYS A 14 -7.08 -11.02 -2.75
N LYS A 15 -5.85 -11.45 -2.44
CA LYS A 15 -5.57 -12.81 -1.92
C LYS A 15 -5.59 -12.95 -0.39
N TYR A 16 -5.11 -11.94 0.34
CA TYR A 16 -4.93 -11.99 1.79
C TYR A 16 -6.00 -11.21 2.57
N ALA A 17 -6.93 -10.58 1.86
CA ALA A 17 -8.13 -9.95 2.37
C ALA A 17 -7.92 -8.85 3.44
N TYR A 18 -6.72 -8.25 3.49
CA TYR A 18 -6.46 -7.12 4.38
C TYR A 18 -6.77 -5.78 3.69
N ARG A 19 -7.10 -4.77 4.51
CA ARG A 19 -7.13 -3.36 4.12
C ARG A 19 -5.83 -2.68 4.48
N GLY A 20 -5.49 -1.62 3.77
CA GLY A 20 -4.33 -0.80 4.11
C GLY A 20 -4.28 0.50 3.32
N VAL A 21 -3.36 1.39 3.73
CA VAL A 21 -3.10 2.64 3.02
C VAL A 21 -1.73 2.61 2.36
N ILE A 22 -1.66 3.07 1.12
CA ILE A 22 -0.41 3.21 0.38
C ILE A 22 0.36 4.43 0.91
N VAL A 23 1.61 4.25 1.34
CA VAL A 23 2.47 5.35 1.80
C VAL A 23 3.53 5.76 0.78
N SER A 24 3.95 4.84 -0.10
CA SER A 24 4.88 5.08 -1.19
C SER A 24 4.82 3.93 -2.20
N PHE A 25 5.53 4.06 -3.32
CA PHE A 25 5.66 3.00 -4.30
C PHE A 25 7.00 3.07 -5.05
N ASP A 26 7.42 1.92 -5.57
CA ASP A 26 8.52 1.76 -6.52
C ASP A 26 7.98 1.47 -7.92
N PRO A 27 8.63 1.95 -8.99
CA PRO A 27 8.25 1.65 -10.37
C PRO A 27 8.28 0.15 -10.73
N CYS A 28 9.15 -0.60 -10.08
CA CYS A 28 9.36 -2.04 -10.24
C CYS A 28 9.80 -2.65 -8.91
N CYS A 29 9.73 -3.97 -8.78
CA CYS A 29 10.14 -4.69 -7.57
C CYS A 29 11.59 -4.36 -7.21
N ARG A 30 11.82 -3.82 -6.01
CA ARG A 30 13.14 -3.53 -5.45
C ARG A 30 13.61 -4.56 -4.42
N ALA A 31 12.80 -5.58 -4.14
CA ALA A 31 13.19 -6.64 -3.21
C ALA A 31 14.32 -7.49 -3.81
N ASP A 32 15.22 -7.95 -2.94
CA ASP A 32 16.25 -8.90 -3.33
C ASP A 32 15.65 -10.25 -3.74
N GLU A 33 16.49 -11.11 -4.31
CA GLU A 33 16.07 -12.39 -4.85
C GLU A 33 15.62 -13.38 -3.75
N GLN A 34 16.22 -13.30 -2.57
CA GLN A 34 15.86 -14.16 -1.44
C GLN A 34 14.45 -13.85 -0.96
N TRP A 35 14.15 -12.57 -0.73
CA TRP A 35 12.83 -12.10 -0.33
C TRP A 35 11.79 -12.44 -1.41
N TYR A 36 12.09 -12.14 -2.67
CA TYR A 36 11.16 -12.37 -3.76
C TYR A 36 10.83 -13.86 -3.93
N SER A 37 11.82 -14.74 -3.82
CA SER A 37 11.62 -16.20 -3.89
C SER A 37 10.75 -16.73 -2.75
N GLY A 38 10.76 -16.06 -1.58
CA GLY A 38 9.89 -16.37 -0.45
C GLY A 38 8.45 -15.85 -0.58
N ASN A 39 8.18 -14.91 -1.50
CA ASN A 39 6.85 -14.34 -1.67
C ASN A 39 5.87 -15.34 -2.31
N ARG A 40 4.82 -15.73 -1.59
CA ARG A 40 3.82 -16.73 -2.07
C ARG A 40 2.93 -16.26 -3.22
N THR A 41 2.94 -14.98 -3.58
CA THR A 41 2.15 -14.46 -4.72
C THR A 41 2.91 -14.49 -6.04
N GLN A 42 4.25 -14.57 -6.02
CA GLN A 42 5.13 -14.56 -7.20
C GLN A 42 4.69 -13.60 -8.33
N PRO A 43 4.36 -12.33 -8.03
CA PRO A 43 3.81 -11.38 -9.00
C PRO A 43 4.91 -10.83 -9.92
N HIS A 44 4.55 -10.36 -11.12
CA HIS A 44 5.52 -9.81 -12.06
C HIS A 44 6.36 -8.68 -11.44
N ARG A 45 7.68 -8.67 -11.65
CA ARG A 45 8.56 -7.63 -11.09
C ARG A 45 8.43 -6.28 -11.79
N ASP A 46 8.10 -6.28 -13.08
CA ASP A 46 8.08 -5.08 -13.93
C ASP A 46 6.71 -4.38 -13.94
N GLN A 47 6.28 -3.97 -12.74
CA GLN A 47 5.06 -3.22 -12.46
C GLN A 47 5.25 -2.40 -11.18
N PRO A 48 4.37 -1.46 -10.82
CA PRO A 48 4.46 -0.77 -9.54
C PRO A 48 4.36 -1.72 -8.34
N TRP A 49 5.21 -1.51 -7.33
CA TRP A 49 5.12 -2.17 -6.02
C TRP A 49 4.92 -1.12 -4.93
N TYR A 50 3.99 -1.38 -4.02
CA TYR A 50 3.54 -0.43 -3.02
C TYR A 50 4.05 -0.82 -1.64
N HIS A 51 4.40 0.20 -0.86
CA HIS A 51 4.57 0.09 0.59
C HIS A 51 3.24 0.45 1.24
N VAL A 52 2.70 -0.47 2.04
CA VAL A 52 1.35 -0.37 2.60
C VAL A 52 1.40 -0.56 4.10
N LEU A 53 0.67 0.30 4.83
CA LEU A 53 0.36 0.09 6.25
C LEU A 53 -0.93 -0.73 6.36
N VAL A 54 -0.89 -1.85 7.08
CA VAL A 54 -2.05 -2.76 7.20
C VAL A 54 -2.98 -2.31 8.31
N ASP A 55 -4.28 -2.27 8.04
CA ASP A 55 -5.31 -1.86 8.98
C ASP A 55 -5.37 -2.73 10.24
N ASN A 56 -5.62 -2.13 11.40
CA ASN A 56 -5.71 -2.79 12.72
C ASN A 56 -4.49 -3.68 13.02
N SER A 57 -3.30 -3.24 12.62
CA SER A 57 -2.05 -3.99 12.77
C SER A 57 -0.85 -3.07 12.95
N GLU A 58 0.27 -3.64 13.37
CA GLU A 58 1.60 -3.01 13.29
C GLU A 58 2.34 -3.40 11.99
N THR A 59 1.68 -4.18 11.13
CA THR A 59 2.30 -4.76 9.93
C THR A 59 2.41 -3.73 8.82
N THR A 60 3.60 -3.66 8.23
CA THR A 60 3.82 -3.05 6.92
C THR A 60 4.10 -4.12 5.88
N THR A 61 3.78 -3.85 4.62
CA THR A 61 3.94 -4.83 3.55
C THR A 61 4.37 -4.19 2.24
N TYR A 62 5.11 -4.97 1.45
CA TYR A 62 5.57 -4.61 0.12
C TYR A 62 4.86 -5.51 -0.90
N VAL A 63 4.03 -4.91 -1.74
CA VAL A 63 3.02 -5.65 -2.53
C VAL A 63 2.92 -5.13 -3.95
N ALA A 64 2.88 -6.06 -4.92
CA ALA A 64 2.67 -5.73 -6.33
C ALA A 64 1.27 -5.18 -6.60
N GLU A 65 1.16 -4.21 -7.50
CA GLU A 65 -0.10 -3.58 -7.89
C GLU A 65 -1.19 -4.56 -8.31
N GLU A 66 -0.83 -5.63 -9.03
CA GLU A 66 -1.79 -6.64 -9.49
C GLU A 66 -2.49 -7.39 -8.37
N ASN A 67 -1.99 -7.34 -7.13
CA ASN A 67 -2.63 -7.94 -5.97
C ASN A 67 -3.59 -6.98 -5.26
N LEU A 68 -3.68 -5.72 -5.70
CA LEU A 68 -4.46 -4.68 -5.06
C LEU A 68 -5.71 -4.28 -5.87
N GLU A 69 -6.70 -3.82 -5.14
CA GLU A 69 -7.90 -3.12 -5.61
C GLU A 69 -8.29 -2.04 -4.59
N LEU A 70 -9.20 -1.13 -4.95
CA LEU A 70 -9.71 -0.16 -3.97
C LEU A 70 -10.56 -0.87 -2.91
N ALA A 71 -10.38 -0.48 -1.65
CA ALA A 71 -11.26 -0.98 -0.60
C ALA A 71 -12.68 -0.45 -0.80
N MET A 72 -13.68 -1.29 -0.52
CA MET A 72 -15.09 -0.87 -0.52
C MET A 72 -15.39 0.10 0.62
N SER A 73 -14.83 -0.15 1.81
CA SER A 73 -14.98 0.75 2.97
C SER A 73 -14.01 1.92 2.88
N LYS A 74 -14.55 3.11 3.15
CA LYS A 74 -13.83 4.38 3.33
C LYS A 74 -13.61 4.70 4.81
N ASP A 75 -13.63 3.72 5.70
CA ASP A 75 -13.27 3.95 7.08
C ASP A 75 -11.77 4.22 7.19
N PRO A 76 -11.32 5.13 8.06
CA PRO A 76 -9.90 5.34 8.31
C PRO A 76 -9.17 4.02 8.66
N ILE A 77 -7.91 3.94 8.26
CA ILE A 77 -6.95 2.92 8.67
C ILE A 77 -6.45 3.21 10.08
N GLU A 78 -6.39 2.18 10.93
CA GLU A 78 -5.71 2.21 12.22
C GLU A 78 -4.34 1.54 12.13
N HIS A 79 -3.27 2.32 12.26
CA HIS A 79 -1.89 1.81 12.26
C HIS A 79 -0.96 2.77 13.03
N PRO A 80 -0.02 2.30 13.87
CA PRO A 80 0.83 3.17 14.70
C PRO A 80 1.66 4.20 13.92
N LEU A 81 2.07 3.84 12.70
CA LEU A 81 2.86 4.72 11.83
C LEU A 81 2.04 5.72 11.00
N LEU A 82 0.71 5.75 11.10
CA LEU A 82 -0.13 6.55 10.19
C LEU A 82 0.22 8.05 10.22
N THR A 83 0.41 8.61 11.41
CA THR A 83 0.73 10.04 11.62
C THR A 83 2.14 10.41 11.12
N ARG A 84 3.03 9.43 10.95
CA ARG A 84 4.36 9.64 10.38
C ARG A 84 4.30 10.05 8.90
N PHE A 85 3.28 9.57 8.18
CA PHE A 85 3.12 9.76 6.73
C PHE A 85 2.05 10.80 6.39
N PHE A 86 0.96 10.85 7.17
CA PHE A 86 -0.22 11.63 6.83
C PHE A 86 -0.59 12.65 7.90
N SER A 87 -1.10 13.80 7.46
CA SER A 87 -1.53 14.93 8.29
C SER A 87 -3.05 14.99 8.43
N SER A 88 -3.77 14.49 7.43
CA SER A 88 -5.23 14.61 7.36
C SER A 88 -5.87 13.49 6.53
N TYR A 89 -7.17 13.33 6.72
CA TYR A 89 -8.00 12.34 6.05
C TYR A 89 -9.30 12.99 5.54
N PHE A 90 -9.63 12.76 4.27
CA PHE A 90 -10.87 13.28 3.69
C PHE A 90 -11.43 12.31 2.65
N GLN A 91 -12.70 11.93 2.85
CA GLN A 91 -13.53 11.16 1.89
C GLN A 91 -12.91 9.87 1.32
N GLY A 92 -12.14 9.10 2.09
CA GLY A 92 -11.51 7.86 1.60
C GLY A 92 -10.04 8.00 1.23
N HIS A 93 -9.42 9.16 1.50
CA HIS A 93 -8.06 9.45 1.08
C HIS A 93 -7.26 10.17 2.16
N TYR A 94 -6.01 9.76 2.33
CA TYR A 94 -5.06 10.39 3.23
C TYR A 94 -4.17 11.39 2.49
N TYR A 95 -3.86 12.50 3.15
CA TYR A 95 -3.01 13.56 2.61
C TYR A 95 -1.76 13.69 3.47
N SER A 96 -0.61 13.77 2.82
CA SER A 96 0.67 13.91 3.51
C SER A 96 0.81 15.28 4.17
N HIS A 97 1.84 15.42 4.99
CA HIS A 97 2.32 16.74 5.41
C HIS A 97 2.88 17.42 4.17
N THR A 98 2.08 18.21 3.45
CA THR A 98 2.60 18.98 2.32
C THR A 98 3.61 20.00 2.89
N LEU A 99 4.88 19.88 2.50
CA LEU A 99 5.77 21.04 2.45
C LEU A 99 5.27 21.88 1.27
N ASN A 100 4.79 23.09 1.55
CA ASN A 100 4.63 24.13 0.54
C ASN A 100 5.96 24.37 -0.20
#